data_AF-A0A2T2ZRX2-F1
#
_entry.id   AF-A0A2T2ZRX2-F1
#
_cell.length_a   1.000
_cell.length_b   1.000
_cell.length_c   1.000
_cell.angle_alpha   90.00
_cell.angle_beta   90.00
_cell.angle_gamma   90.00
#
_symmetry.space_group_name_H-M   'P 1'
#
loop_
_entity.id
_entity.type
_entity.pdbx_description
1 polymer ?
#
loop_
_entity_poly.entity_id
_entity_poly.type
_entity_poly.pdbx_seq_one_letter_code
_entity_poly.pdbx_strand_id
1 'polypeptide(L)'
;MAGAVQSVQTQTSLLLLPSSRLCALDNTDLSLYRVHCWNNNNNNNNNNNNNNNNNNNNNNNNNNNTTTTTTTNNRSSSSSSSMATPTEIPGPRGLPFLGNALDLQDEVPIHAIERIADTYGPIFKLRVMKRDVVVVTGHELFDELCDETRFFKLAAGKLAQLNSDEAVQAKGLFTATSEKDEDWGQAHRILMPAFGPLAVAEMMPEMHDIASQLVLKWARLGPQHRIAVTDDFSRLTLDSIALCAMDFRFNSFYHDDMHPYIQAMNTVLGEANSSGQLAGLVSRLLLPSHGHQVAHSKELMAQTARELVQHRRDHPTAKKDLLNALIHGRDPKTGLSMRDELIATNMQTFLIA
;
A
#
# COMPACT_ATOMS: atom_id res chain seq x y z
N MET A 1 12.67 -7.53 57.16
CA MET A 1 13.31 -8.47 56.21
C MET A 1 13.51 -7.73 54.91
N ALA A 2 14.74 -7.28 54.67
CA ALA A 2 15.16 -6.67 53.43
C ALA A 2 15.44 -7.79 52.41
N GLY A 3 14.91 -7.65 51.20
CA GLY A 3 15.16 -8.55 50.08
C GLY A 3 15.34 -7.71 48.82
N ALA A 4 16.56 -7.75 48.29
CA ALA A 4 17.06 -6.92 47.20
C ALA A 4 16.31 -7.13 45.88
N VAL A 5 15.92 -6.02 45.23
CA VAL A 5 15.57 -6.01 43.81
C VAL A 5 16.73 -5.34 43.08
N GLN A 6 17.57 -6.18 42.48
CA GLN A 6 18.71 -5.79 41.66
C GLN A 6 18.23 -5.38 40.27
N SER A 7 18.80 -4.28 39.79
CA SER A 7 18.59 -3.70 38.46
C SER A 7 18.84 -4.69 37.33
N VAL A 8 17.91 -4.77 36.38
CA VAL A 8 18.20 -5.23 35.01
C VAL A 8 17.81 -4.10 34.07
N GLN A 9 18.81 -3.30 33.72
CA GLN A 9 18.79 -2.48 32.50
C GLN A 9 18.63 -3.45 31.33
N THR A 10 17.49 -3.42 30.65
CA THR A 10 17.30 -4.18 29.41
C THR A 10 17.35 -3.18 28.26
N GLN A 11 18.34 -3.39 27.40
CA GLN A 11 18.70 -2.62 26.23
C GLN A 11 17.49 -2.24 25.36
N THR A 12 17.41 -0.96 25.03
CA THR A 12 16.64 -0.46 23.90
C THR A 12 17.34 -0.93 22.61
N SER A 13 16.97 -2.10 22.12
CA SER A 13 17.31 -2.52 20.76
C SER A 13 16.39 -1.79 19.79
N LEU A 14 16.90 -0.70 19.20
CA LEU A 14 16.37 -0.14 17.96
C LEU A 14 16.50 -1.22 16.88
N LEU A 15 15.42 -1.96 16.62
CA LEU A 15 15.27 -2.74 15.40
C LEU A 15 14.85 -1.77 14.29
N LEU A 16 15.85 -1.21 13.62
CA LEU A 16 15.70 -0.61 12.29
C LEU A 16 15.26 -1.73 11.34
N LEU A 17 13.95 -1.83 11.08
CA LEU A 17 13.43 -2.58 9.95
C LEU A 17 13.86 -1.85 8.66
N PRO A 18 14.49 -2.53 7.68
CA PRO A 18 14.69 -1.94 6.36
C PRO A 18 13.35 -1.94 5.64
N SER A 19 12.60 -0.85 5.76
CA SER A 19 11.40 -0.61 4.96
C SER A 19 11.82 -0.16 3.56
N SER A 20 12.13 -1.11 2.68
CA SER A 20 12.34 -0.86 1.25
C SER A 20 10.99 -0.52 0.60
N ARG A 21 10.69 0.77 0.48
CA ARG A 21 9.52 1.25 -0.27
C ARG A 21 9.87 1.23 -1.76
N LEU A 22 9.20 0.36 -2.51
CA LEU A 22 9.36 0.19 -3.96
C LEU A 22 8.48 1.16 -4.71
N CYS A 23 9.06 2.00 -5.57
CA CYS A 23 8.29 2.90 -6.43
C CYS A 23 8.74 2.82 -7.90
N ALA A 24 7.80 2.82 -8.84
CA ALA A 24 8.05 2.56 -10.26
C ALA A 24 7.67 3.75 -11.18
N LEU A 25 8.49 4.11 -12.17
CA LEU A 25 8.18 5.17 -13.14
C LEU A 25 7.79 4.63 -14.52
N ASP A 26 6.70 5.12 -15.08
CA ASP A 26 6.28 4.81 -16.46
C ASP A 26 6.46 6.05 -17.35
N ASN A 27 6.91 5.86 -18.59
CA ASN A 27 7.34 6.91 -19.50
C ASN A 27 6.45 6.90 -20.75
N THR A 28 5.54 7.86 -20.87
CA THR A 28 4.73 8.04 -22.09
C THR A 28 4.81 9.44 -22.70
N ASP A 29 5.63 10.35 -22.17
CA ASP A 29 5.96 11.61 -22.84
C ASP A 29 7.16 12.25 -22.15
N LEU A 30 8.08 12.85 -22.91
CA LEU A 30 9.38 13.40 -22.48
C LEU A 30 9.30 14.59 -21.47
N SER A 31 8.16 14.80 -20.82
CA SER A 31 7.92 15.85 -19.83
C SER A 31 7.21 15.38 -18.55
N LEU A 32 6.85 14.11 -18.39
CA LEU A 32 6.09 13.62 -17.24
C LEU A 32 6.54 12.22 -16.78
N TYR A 33 7.25 12.15 -15.65
CA TYR A 33 7.63 10.91 -14.98
C TYR A 33 6.51 10.45 -14.04
N ARG A 34 5.97 9.24 -14.24
CA ARG A 34 4.93 8.63 -13.39
C ARG A 34 5.58 8.02 -12.15
N VAL A 35 4.91 7.85 -10.99
CA VAL A 35 5.46 7.11 -9.82
C VAL A 35 4.42 6.09 -9.32
N HIS A 36 4.82 4.84 -9.10
CA HIS A 36 3.98 3.70 -8.74
C HIS A 36 4.51 3.05 -7.46
N CYS A 37 3.93 3.34 -6.30
CA CYS A 37 4.37 2.67 -5.07
C CYS A 37 3.54 1.41 -4.81
N TRP A 38 4.20 0.26 -4.63
CA TRP A 38 3.56 -1.00 -4.29
C TRP A 38 3.38 -1.12 -2.76
N ASN A 39 2.20 -1.52 -2.30
CA ASN A 39 1.96 -1.86 -0.89
C ASN A 39 1.84 -3.38 -0.75
N ASN A 40 2.65 -3.98 0.12
CA ASN A 40 2.65 -5.42 0.35
C ASN A 40 1.49 -5.78 1.30
N ASN A 41 0.46 -6.43 0.77
CA ASN A 41 -0.57 -7.06 1.60
C ASN A 41 -0.80 -8.49 1.09
N ASN A 42 0.18 -9.37 1.30
CA ASN A 42 -0.01 -10.81 1.16
C ASN A 42 0.95 -11.58 2.08
N ASN A 43 0.46 -11.88 3.29
CA ASN A 43 1.08 -12.87 4.19
C ASN A 43 0.53 -14.26 3.82
N ASN A 44 1.15 -14.91 2.83
CA ASN A 44 0.92 -16.34 2.56
C ASN A 44 2.18 -17.13 2.96
N ASN A 45 2.26 -17.49 4.24
CA ASN A 45 3.29 -18.37 4.77
C ASN A 45 2.91 -19.84 4.50
N ASN A 46 3.36 -20.39 3.38
CA ASN A 46 3.45 -21.83 3.19
C ASN A 46 4.85 -22.29 3.62
N ASN A 47 5.00 -22.63 4.90
CA ASN A 47 6.21 -23.23 5.44
C ASN A 47 6.32 -24.68 4.98
N ASN A 48 7.20 -24.96 4.01
CA ASN A 48 7.76 -26.29 3.82
C ASN A 48 9.27 -26.23 4.08
N ASN A 49 9.63 -26.61 5.31
CA ASN A 49 11.01 -26.75 5.76
C ASN A 49 11.67 -27.92 5.02
N ASN A 50 12.76 -27.64 4.31
CA ASN A 50 13.81 -28.64 4.09
C ASN A 50 15.17 -28.00 4.32
N ASN A 51 15.69 -28.20 5.53
CA ASN A 51 17.04 -27.86 5.95
C ASN A 51 18.05 -28.68 5.17
N ASN A 52 19.05 -28.02 4.58
CA ASN A 52 20.37 -28.63 4.47
C ASN A 52 21.46 -27.60 4.73
N ASN A 53 22.05 -27.73 5.92
CA ASN A 53 23.23 -27.03 6.37
C ASN A 53 24.43 -27.38 5.51
N ASN A 54 25.23 -26.39 5.12
CA ASN A 54 26.67 -26.57 5.15
C ASN A 54 27.38 -25.24 5.47
N ASN A 55 27.86 -25.18 6.70
CA ASN A 55 28.84 -24.23 7.20
C ASN A 55 30.18 -24.48 6.50
N ASN A 56 30.88 -23.40 6.10
CA ASN A 56 32.31 -23.34 6.35
C ASN A 56 32.80 -21.91 6.47
N ASN A 57 33.15 -21.57 7.71
CA ASN A 57 34.00 -20.46 8.10
C ASN A 57 35.43 -20.72 7.63
N ASN A 58 36.11 -19.71 7.09
CA ASN A 58 37.50 -19.50 7.48
C ASN A 58 37.93 -18.05 7.25
N ASN A 59 38.32 -17.43 8.36
CA ASN A 59 38.92 -16.12 8.49
C ASN A 59 40.40 -16.37 8.79
N ASN A 60 41.36 -15.74 8.09
CA ASN A 60 42.54 -15.14 8.75
C ASN A 60 43.55 -14.46 7.81
N ASN A 61 43.92 -13.25 8.26
CA ASN A 61 45.26 -12.67 8.42
C ASN A 61 46.06 -12.07 7.25
N ASN A 62 46.11 -10.73 7.32
CA ASN A 62 47.26 -9.87 7.66
C ASN A 62 48.48 -9.72 6.73
N ASN A 63 48.64 -8.46 6.32
CA ASN A 63 49.80 -7.56 6.52
C ASN A 63 51.04 -7.59 5.60
N ASN A 64 51.24 -6.42 4.97
CA ASN A 64 52.40 -5.49 5.10
C ASN A 64 53.29 -5.20 3.87
N ASN A 65 53.47 -3.88 3.65
CA ASN A 65 54.69 -3.10 3.35
C ASN A 65 54.82 -2.29 2.04
N THR A 66 54.78 -0.95 2.24
CA THR A 66 55.79 0.07 1.86
C THR A 66 55.99 0.45 0.39
N THR A 67 55.79 1.73 0.03
CA THR A 67 56.85 2.72 -0.31
C THR A 67 56.23 4.01 -0.87
N THR A 68 56.64 5.13 -0.26
CA THR A 68 56.38 6.51 -0.67
C THR A 68 57.26 6.90 -1.85
N THR A 69 56.66 7.40 -2.94
CA THR A 69 57.38 8.23 -3.92
C THR A 69 56.55 9.47 -4.23
N THR A 70 57.05 10.61 -3.75
CA THR A 70 56.52 11.94 -4.02
C THR A 70 56.93 12.38 -5.43
N THR A 71 55.95 12.62 -6.30
CA THR A 71 56.15 13.42 -7.51
C THR A 71 55.11 14.53 -7.55
N THR A 72 55.53 15.73 -7.15
CA THR A 72 54.83 16.98 -7.39
C THR A 72 54.67 17.22 -8.89
N ASN A 73 53.43 17.44 -9.35
CA ASN A 73 53.17 18.19 -10.58
C ASN A 73 51.90 19.02 -10.42
N ASN A 74 52.10 20.33 -10.30
CA ASN A 74 51.08 21.35 -10.49
C ASN A 74 50.52 21.26 -11.91
N ARG A 75 49.21 21.07 -12.05
CA ARG A 75 48.44 21.57 -13.19
C ARG A 75 47.06 22.00 -12.71
N SER A 76 46.88 23.30 -12.69
CA SER A 76 45.58 23.95 -12.82
C SER A 76 44.86 23.40 -14.07
N SER A 77 43.82 22.61 -13.86
CA SER A 77 42.83 22.30 -14.89
C SER A 77 41.45 22.59 -14.32
N SER A 78 40.87 23.67 -14.83
CA SER A 78 39.46 24.01 -14.80
C SER A 78 38.59 22.75 -14.82
N SER A 79 37.85 22.50 -13.74
CA SER A 79 36.75 21.54 -13.73
C SER A 79 35.60 22.11 -14.56
N SER A 80 35.70 22.00 -15.89
CA SER A 80 34.52 21.98 -16.73
C SER A 80 33.67 20.82 -16.24
N SER A 81 32.52 21.09 -15.62
CA SER A 81 31.54 20.05 -15.32
C SER A 81 31.14 19.44 -16.67
N SER A 82 31.70 18.30 -17.01
CA SER A 82 31.16 17.48 -18.09
C SER A 82 29.74 17.16 -17.67
N MET A 83 28.74 17.69 -18.37
CA MET A 83 27.37 17.20 -18.24
C MET A 83 27.45 15.69 -18.42
N ALA A 84 27.23 14.95 -17.33
CA ALA A 84 27.23 13.50 -17.37
C ALA A 84 26.20 13.10 -18.42
N THR A 85 26.64 12.40 -19.47
CA THR A 85 25.72 11.79 -20.42
C THR A 85 24.78 10.88 -19.62
N PRO A 86 23.45 11.01 -19.78
CA PRO A 86 22.50 10.18 -19.05
C PRO A 86 22.87 8.72 -19.27
N THR A 87 23.24 8.03 -18.20
CA THR A 87 23.50 6.60 -18.26
C THR A 87 22.15 5.91 -18.47
N GLU A 88 22.07 5.01 -19.44
CA GLU A 88 20.81 4.29 -19.66
C GLU A 88 20.47 3.47 -18.42
N ILE A 89 19.21 3.54 -17.96
CA ILE A 89 18.74 2.77 -16.82
C ILE A 89 18.90 1.28 -17.14
N PRO A 90 19.63 0.50 -16.30
CA PRO A 90 19.90 -0.91 -16.57
C PRO A 90 18.62 -1.74 -16.43
N GLY A 91 18.60 -2.96 -16.97
CA GLY A 91 17.45 -3.85 -16.80
C GLY A 91 17.52 -5.14 -17.61
N PRO A 92 16.68 -6.12 -17.29
CA PRO A 92 16.62 -7.39 -18.01
C PRO A 92 16.13 -7.22 -19.44
N ARG A 93 16.70 -7.99 -20.37
CA ARG A 93 16.25 -7.98 -21.77
C ARG A 93 14.89 -8.66 -21.87
N GLY A 94 13.87 -7.89 -22.21
CA GLY A 94 12.52 -8.41 -22.43
C GLY A 94 12.39 -9.24 -23.71
N LEU A 95 11.48 -10.22 -23.68
CA LEU A 95 11.10 -11.02 -24.85
C LEU A 95 10.34 -10.17 -25.90
N PRO A 96 10.34 -10.57 -27.18
CA PRO A 96 9.51 -9.93 -28.19
C PRO A 96 8.03 -9.89 -27.77
N PHE A 97 7.38 -8.73 -27.90
CA PHE A 97 5.97 -8.43 -27.55
C PHE A 97 5.58 -8.51 -26.06
N LEU A 98 6.13 -9.45 -25.29
CA LEU A 98 5.80 -9.63 -23.86
C LEU A 98 6.69 -8.80 -22.93
N GLY A 99 7.90 -8.45 -23.37
CA GLY A 99 8.91 -7.84 -22.52
C GLY A 99 9.33 -8.77 -21.37
N ASN A 100 9.40 -8.23 -20.16
CA ASN A 100 9.76 -8.88 -18.90
C ASN A 100 8.55 -9.47 -18.15
N ALA A 101 7.39 -9.64 -18.81
CA ALA A 101 6.20 -10.19 -18.16
C ALA A 101 6.42 -11.61 -17.59
N LEU A 102 7.34 -12.40 -18.18
CA LEU A 102 7.73 -13.71 -17.64
C LEU A 102 8.68 -13.60 -16.44
N ASP A 103 9.56 -12.60 -16.43
CA ASP A 103 10.48 -12.34 -15.32
C ASP A 103 9.72 -11.92 -14.04
N LEU A 104 8.49 -11.42 -14.21
CA LEU A 104 7.58 -11.00 -13.15
C LEU A 104 6.59 -12.10 -12.69
N GLN A 105 6.72 -13.33 -13.19
CA GLN A 105 5.87 -14.43 -12.74
C GLN A 105 6.39 -14.98 -11.42
N ASP A 106 5.61 -14.81 -10.38
CA ASP A 106 5.85 -15.36 -9.05
C ASP A 106 4.49 -15.51 -8.34
N GLU A 107 4.41 -16.43 -7.38
CA GLU A 107 3.24 -16.52 -6.50
C GLU A 107 3.07 -15.23 -5.71
N VAL A 108 4.19 -14.59 -5.33
CA VAL A 108 4.22 -13.27 -4.69
C VAL A 108 4.97 -12.30 -5.60
N PRO A 109 4.27 -11.40 -6.32
CA PRO A 109 4.89 -10.58 -7.37
C PRO A 109 6.05 -9.70 -6.92
N ILE A 110 6.07 -9.29 -5.65
CA ILE A 110 7.15 -8.44 -5.11
C ILE A 110 8.50 -9.16 -5.10
N HIS A 111 8.52 -10.49 -4.89
CA HIS A 111 9.76 -11.26 -4.85
C HIS A 111 10.47 -11.27 -6.21
N ALA A 112 9.71 -11.28 -7.31
CA ALA A 112 10.30 -11.13 -8.63
C ALA A 112 11.01 -9.79 -8.78
N ILE A 113 10.42 -8.72 -8.26
CA ILE A 113 10.99 -7.38 -8.33
C ILE A 113 12.25 -7.28 -7.44
N GLU A 114 12.23 -7.89 -6.24
CA GLU A 114 13.39 -7.95 -5.34
C GLU A 114 14.57 -8.71 -5.98
N ARG A 115 14.35 -9.87 -6.60
CA ARG A 115 15.40 -10.61 -7.31
C ARG A 115 16.04 -9.81 -8.45
N ILE A 116 15.22 -9.03 -9.17
CA ILE A 116 15.72 -8.16 -10.23
C ILE A 116 16.52 -7.00 -9.61
N ALA A 117 16.06 -6.44 -8.48
CA ALA A 117 16.78 -5.40 -7.75
C ALA A 117 18.17 -5.88 -7.27
N ASP A 118 18.28 -7.11 -6.78
CA ASP A 118 19.57 -7.71 -6.36
C ASP A 118 20.57 -7.81 -7.54
N THR A 119 20.07 -7.91 -8.77
CA THR A 119 20.90 -8.05 -9.98
C THR A 119 21.25 -6.71 -10.61
N TYR A 120 20.28 -5.78 -10.69
CA TYR A 120 20.41 -4.53 -11.45
C TYR A 120 20.61 -3.29 -10.56
N GLY A 121 20.47 -3.43 -9.24
CA GLY A 121 20.76 -2.39 -8.26
C GLY A 121 19.57 -1.47 -7.98
N PRO A 122 19.84 -0.21 -7.54
CA PRO A 122 18.85 0.67 -6.92
C PRO A 122 17.81 1.26 -7.89
N ILE A 123 18.04 1.12 -9.20
CA ILE A 123 17.14 1.54 -10.26
C ILE A 123 17.28 0.62 -11.47
N PHE A 124 16.16 0.15 -12.00
CA PHE A 124 16.15 -0.68 -13.20
C PHE A 124 14.90 -0.48 -14.03
N LYS A 125 14.96 -0.81 -15.32
CA LYS A 125 13.87 -0.66 -16.29
C LYS A 125 13.36 -2.03 -16.71
N LEU A 126 12.06 -2.23 -16.57
CA LEU A 126 11.32 -3.36 -17.08
C LEU A 126 10.46 -2.92 -18.26
N ARG A 127 10.19 -3.82 -19.19
CA ARG A 127 9.17 -3.64 -20.22
C ARG A 127 8.04 -4.61 -19.96
N VAL A 128 6.84 -4.14 -19.65
CA VAL A 128 5.65 -5.01 -19.52
C VAL A 128 4.78 -4.77 -20.74
N MET A 129 4.73 -5.76 -21.64
CA MET A 129 4.09 -5.64 -22.95
C MET A 129 4.68 -4.47 -23.77
N LYS A 130 3.95 -3.36 -23.90
CA LYS A 130 4.35 -2.15 -24.65
C LYS A 130 4.67 -0.95 -23.74
N ARG A 131 4.75 -1.15 -22.42
CA ARG A 131 5.01 -0.08 -21.45
C ARG A 131 6.35 -0.29 -20.77
N ASP A 132 7.07 0.80 -20.56
CA ASP A 132 8.30 0.79 -19.78
C ASP A 132 7.95 1.13 -18.33
N VAL A 133 8.44 0.32 -17.40
CA VAL A 133 8.29 0.47 -15.97
C VAL A 133 9.69 0.50 -15.37
N VAL A 134 10.16 1.69 -15.04
CA VAL A 134 11.32 1.91 -14.18
C VAL A 134 10.92 1.50 -12.77
N VAL A 135 11.79 0.87 -12.01
CA VAL A 135 11.59 0.52 -10.61
C VAL A 135 12.75 1.12 -9.83
N VAL A 136 12.46 1.78 -8.71
CA VAL A 136 13.42 2.38 -7.79
C VAL A 136 13.30 1.67 -6.45
N THR A 137 14.45 1.19 -5.97
CA THR A 137 14.62 0.52 -4.67
C THR A 137 15.65 1.22 -3.78
N GLY A 138 16.48 2.11 -4.35
CA GLY A 138 17.48 2.88 -3.61
C GLY A 138 16.89 4.09 -2.90
N HIS A 139 17.37 4.34 -1.67
CA HIS A 139 16.93 5.46 -0.83
C HIS A 139 17.14 6.84 -1.48
N GLU A 140 18.34 7.11 -2.02
CA GLU A 140 18.67 8.43 -2.59
C GLU A 140 17.76 8.80 -3.76
N LEU A 141 17.50 7.85 -4.66
CA LEU A 141 16.60 8.05 -5.78
C LEU A 141 15.14 8.15 -5.32
N PHE A 142 14.75 7.37 -4.32
CA PHE A 142 13.39 7.45 -3.76
C PHE A 142 13.13 8.82 -3.09
N ASP A 143 14.13 9.39 -2.41
CA ASP A 143 14.05 10.74 -1.84
C ASP A 143 13.80 11.79 -2.94
N GLU A 144 14.50 11.68 -4.08
CA GLU A 144 14.22 12.54 -5.23
C GLU A 144 12.80 12.37 -5.79
N LEU A 145 12.25 11.14 -5.80
CA LEU A 145 10.88 10.89 -6.25
C LEU A 145 9.81 11.46 -5.32
N CYS A 146 10.17 11.79 -4.07
CA CYS A 146 9.26 12.41 -3.11
C CYS A 146 9.18 13.94 -3.27
N ASP A 147 9.94 14.54 -4.19
CA ASP A 147 9.81 15.96 -4.51
C ASP A 147 8.54 16.23 -5.32
N GLU A 148 7.50 16.71 -4.62
CA GLU A 148 6.18 17.05 -5.19
C GLU A 148 6.20 18.18 -6.23
N THR A 149 7.30 18.93 -6.35
CA THR A 149 7.47 19.94 -7.42
C THR A 149 7.82 19.31 -8.77
N ARG A 150 8.39 18.10 -8.75
CA ARG A 150 8.87 17.36 -9.93
C ARG A 150 7.98 16.15 -10.23
N PHE A 151 7.51 15.47 -9.19
CA PHE A 151 6.76 14.24 -9.28
C PHE A 151 5.40 14.41 -8.59
N PHE A 152 4.44 13.56 -8.94
CA PHE A 152 3.14 13.54 -8.28
C PHE A 152 2.62 12.11 -8.22
N LYS A 153 1.74 11.84 -7.26
CA LYS A 153 1.05 10.56 -7.16
C LYS A 153 0.28 10.30 -8.45
N LEU A 154 0.53 9.16 -9.07
CA LEU A 154 -0.34 8.61 -10.11
C LEU A 154 -0.99 7.33 -9.57
N ALA A 155 -2.32 7.31 -9.49
CA ALA A 155 -3.04 6.07 -9.20
C ALA A 155 -2.74 5.04 -10.30
N ALA A 156 -2.04 3.97 -9.94
CA ALA A 156 -1.54 2.98 -10.87
C ALA A 156 -2.64 2.01 -11.35
N GLY A 157 -2.58 1.64 -12.64
CA GLY A 157 -3.21 0.44 -13.16
C GLY A 157 -4.72 0.36 -12.97
N LYS A 158 -5.21 -0.78 -12.49
CA LYS A 158 -6.65 -1.04 -12.30
C LYS A 158 -7.21 -0.48 -10.98
N LEU A 159 -6.40 0.05 -10.06
CA LEU A 159 -6.93 0.79 -8.90
C LEU A 159 -7.61 2.09 -9.33
N ALA A 160 -7.09 2.76 -10.37
CA ALA A 160 -7.81 3.84 -11.04
C ALA A 160 -9.12 3.35 -11.71
N GLN A 161 -9.21 2.05 -12.04
CA GLN A 161 -10.43 1.41 -12.57
C GLN A 161 -11.45 1.01 -11.49
N LEU A 162 -11.14 1.20 -10.22
CA LEU A 162 -12.19 1.22 -9.19
C LEU A 162 -13.16 2.39 -9.44
N ASN A 163 -12.70 3.44 -10.11
CA ASN A 163 -13.49 4.58 -10.54
C ASN A 163 -13.83 4.55 -12.05
N SER A 164 -13.62 3.43 -12.78
CA SER A 164 -13.81 3.40 -14.25
C SER A 164 -15.25 3.22 -14.70
N ASP A 165 -16.23 3.24 -13.80
CA ASP A 165 -17.59 3.49 -14.26
C ASP A 165 -17.65 4.95 -14.69
N GLU A 166 -17.63 5.21 -15.99
CA GLU A 166 -17.80 6.55 -16.58
C GLU A 166 -19.08 7.25 -16.09
N ALA A 167 -20.02 6.48 -15.50
CA ALA A 167 -21.23 6.97 -14.84
C ALA A 167 -20.99 7.61 -13.46
N VAL A 168 -19.90 7.27 -12.75
CA VAL A 168 -19.56 7.81 -11.42
C VAL A 168 -18.35 8.73 -11.56
N GLN A 169 -18.62 10.03 -11.73
CA GLN A 169 -17.57 11.05 -11.89
C GLN A 169 -16.74 11.28 -10.61
N ALA A 170 -17.18 10.75 -9.46
CA ALA A 170 -16.55 10.97 -8.17
C ALA A 170 -15.31 10.09 -7.96
N LYS A 171 -14.22 10.70 -7.46
CA LYS A 171 -12.96 10.00 -7.19
C LYS A 171 -12.58 10.11 -5.72
N GLY A 172 -12.53 8.97 -5.04
CA GLY A 172 -12.12 8.89 -3.63
C GLY A 172 -10.64 9.23 -3.42
N LEU A 173 -10.28 9.58 -2.18
CA LEU A 173 -8.93 10.04 -1.83
C LEU A 173 -7.81 9.07 -2.22
N PHE A 174 -8.07 7.76 -2.16
CA PHE A 174 -7.09 6.73 -2.48
C PHE A 174 -6.95 6.50 -3.99
N THR A 175 -8.06 6.57 -4.72
CA THR A 175 -8.17 6.19 -6.14
C THR A 175 -8.07 7.39 -7.09
N ALA A 176 -8.12 8.62 -6.58
CA ALA A 176 -7.90 9.82 -7.37
C ALA A 176 -6.53 9.79 -8.07
N THR A 177 -6.52 10.19 -9.34
CA THR A 177 -5.36 10.06 -10.22
C THR A 177 -4.23 11.02 -9.91
N SER A 178 -4.53 12.14 -9.27
CA SER A 178 -3.56 13.17 -8.90
C SER A 178 -4.16 14.08 -7.83
N GLU A 179 -3.30 14.73 -7.06
CA GLU A 179 -3.65 15.76 -6.08
C GLU A 179 -4.22 17.04 -6.71
N LYS A 180 -4.03 17.18 -8.03
CA LYS A 180 -4.63 18.25 -8.83
C LYS A 180 -6.13 18.03 -9.08
N ASP A 181 -6.66 16.86 -8.74
CA ASP A 181 -8.09 16.57 -8.85
C ASP A 181 -8.89 17.36 -7.82
N GLU A 182 -9.96 18.02 -8.25
CA GLU A 182 -10.78 18.87 -7.37
C GLU A 182 -11.46 18.05 -6.26
N ASP A 183 -11.92 16.83 -6.60
CA ASP A 183 -12.57 15.92 -5.64
C ASP A 183 -11.56 15.47 -4.57
N TRP A 184 -10.32 15.14 -4.98
CA TRP A 184 -9.24 14.81 -4.04
C TRP A 184 -8.94 16.00 -3.14
N GLY A 185 -8.77 17.19 -3.71
CA GLY A 185 -8.45 18.39 -2.95
C GLY A 185 -9.55 18.75 -1.95
N GLN A 186 -10.82 18.64 -2.36
CA GLN A 186 -11.96 18.87 -1.48
C GLN A 186 -11.96 17.88 -0.32
N ALA A 187 -11.88 16.57 -0.61
CA ALA A 187 -11.89 15.52 0.40
C ALA A 187 -10.69 15.64 1.36
N HIS A 188 -9.48 15.86 0.82
CA HIS A 188 -8.27 16.03 1.60
C HIS A 188 -8.42 17.17 2.62
N ARG A 189 -8.80 18.38 2.19
CA ARG A 189 -8.92 19.53 3.08
C ARG A 189 -9.99 19.36 4.16
N ILE A 190 -11.09 18.69 3.84
CA ILE A 190 -12.17 18.41 4.79
C ILE A 190 -11.74 17.35 5.83
N LEU A 191 -11.01 16.32 5.41
CA LEU A 191 -10.71 15.15 6.23
C LEU A 191 -9.40 15.23 7.01
N MET A 192 -8.42 16.01 6.56
CA MET A 192 -7.12 16.11 7.25
C MET A 192 -7.24 16.41 8.76
N PRO A 193 -8.14 17.29 9.23
CA PRO A 193 -8.33 17.50 10.68
C PRO A 193 -8.83 16.25 11.43
N ALA A 194 -9.63 15.39 10.78
CA ALA A 194 -10.18 14.17 11.38
C ALA A 194 -9.11 13.08 11.61
N PHE A 195 -7.95 13.21 10.96
CA PHE A 195 -6.78 12.33 11.15
C PHE A 195 -5.69 12.98 12.02
N GLY A 196 -5.98 14.12 12.65
CA GLY A 196 -5.05 14.76 13.58
C GLY A 196 -4.84 13.92 14.87
N PRO A 197 -3.72 14.11 15.59
CA PRO A 197 -3.40 13.31 16.78
C PRO A 197 -4.50 13.28 17.85
N LEU A 198 -5.20 14.41 18.06
CA LEU A 198 -6.29 14.50 19.03
C LEU A 198 -7.51 13.69 18.58
N ALA A 199 -7.88 13.78 17.31
CA ALA A 199 -9.01 13.01 16.75
C ALA A 199 -8.74 11.50 16.82
N VAL A 200 -7.50 11.07 16.53
CA VAL A 200 -7.10 9.66 16.68
C VAL A 200 -7.14 9.23 18.14
N ALA A 201 -6.71 10.08 19.08
CA ALA A 201 -6.81 9.78 20.51
C ALA A 201 -8.26 9.59 20.97
N GLU A 202 -9.21 10.36 20.40
CA GLU A 202 -10.65 10.22 20.69
C GLU A 202 -11.24 8.89 20.18
N MET A 203 -10.63 8.24 19.19
CA MET A 203 -11.05 6.91 18.67
C MET A 203 -10.58 5.75 19.56
N MET A 204 -9.64 5.97 20.49
CA MET A 204 -9.04 4.91 21.32
C MET A 204 -10.04 4.06 22.11
N PRO A 205 -11.09 4.62 22.74
CA PRO A 205 -12.08 3.82 23.45
C PRO A 205 -12.81 2.81 22.55
N GLU A 206 -13.06 3.18 21.29
CA GLU A 206 -13.77 2.36 20.31
C GLU A 206 -12.87 1.28 19.71
N MET A 207 -11.62 1.64 19.41
CA MET A 207 -10.58 0.65 19.07
C MET A 207 -10.41 -0.37 20.20
N HIS A 208 -10.41 0.09 21.45
CA HIS A 208 -10.32 -0.79 22.62
C HIS A 208 -11.53 -1.73 22.75
N ASP A 209 -12.75 -1.27 22.46
CA ASP A 209 -13.94 -2.11 22.43
C ASP A 209 -13.78 -3.28 21.44
N ILE A 210 -13.48 -2.98 20.18
CA ILE A 210 -13.35 -4.01 19.15
C ILE A 210 -12.17 -4.95 19.44
N ALA A 211 -11.05 -4.43 19.95
CA ALA A 211 -9.92 -5.25 20.41
C ALA A 211 -10.30 -6.18 21.58
N SER A 212 -11.12 -5.70 22.51
CA SER A 212 -11.62 -6.51 23.62
C SER A 212 -12.48 -7.67 23.13
N GLN A 213 -13.32 -7.44 22.10
CA GLN A 213 -14.12 -8.51 21.48
C GLN A 213 -13.25 -9.59 20.85
N LEU A 214 -12.17 -9.21 20.15
CA LEU A 214 -11.21 -10.17 19.60
C LEU A 214 -10.54 -11.02 20.70
N VAL A 215 -10.04 -10.37 21.75
CA VAL A 215 -9.39 -11.07 22.88
C VAL A 215 -10.36 -12.02 23.56
N LEU A 216 -11.62 -11.61 23.77
CA LEU A 216 -12.66 -12.45 24.35
C LEU A 216 -13.02 -13.64 23.44
N LYS A 217 -13.05 -13.45 22.11
CA LYS A 217 -13.22 -14.54 21.16
C LYS A 217 -12.13 -15.59 21.35
N TRP A 218 -10.86 -15.19 21.34
CA TRP A 218 -9.74 -16.12 21.52
C TRP A 218 -9.76 -16.82 22.88
N ALA A 219 -10.06 -16.10 23.95
CA ALA A 219 -10.14 -16.66 25.30
C ALA A 219 -11.20 -17.77 25.43
N ARG A 220 -12.28 -17.74 24.62
CA ARG A 220 -13.37 -18.72 24.66
C ARG A 220 -13.09 -20.03 23.92
N LEU A 221 -12.10 -20.06 23.02
CA LEU A 221 -11.87 -21.20 22.11
C LEU A 221 -10.98 -22.30 22.70
N GLY A 222 -10.29 -22.01 23.82
CA GLY A 222 -9.43 -22.96 24.51
C GLY A 222 -8.07 -23.20 23.83
N PRO A 223 -7.15 -23.93 24.49
CA PRO A 223 -5.74 -24.02 24.08
C PRO A 223 -5.48 -24.85 22.82
N GLN A 224 -6.43 -25.67 22.38
CA GLN A 224 -6.27 -26.53 21.19
C GLN A 224 -6.76 -25.87 19.90
N HIS A 225 -7.49 -24.76 20.01
CA HIS A 225 -8.05 -24.10 18.84
C HIS A 225 -6.97 -23.36 18.06
N ARG A 226 -6.98 -23.52 16.74
CA ARG A 226 -6.09 -22.80 15.83
C ARG A 226 -6.76 -21.50 15.41
N ILE A 227 -6.12 -20.39 15.75
CA ILE A 227 -6.62 -19.06 15.40
C ILE A 227 -6.30 -18.76 13.94
N ALA A 228 -7.32 -18.41 13.16
CA ALA A 228 -7.18 -17.88 11.81
C ALA A 228 -6.81 -16.39 11.89
N VAL A 229 -5.54 -16.11 12.14
CA VAL A 229 -5.02 -14.77 12.48
C VAL A 229 -5.41 -13.71 11.43
N THR A 230 -5.27 -14.03 10.14
CA THR A 230 -5.55 -13.10 9.03
C THR A 230 -7.03 -12.72 8.96
N ASP A 231 -7.92 -13.70 9.14
CA ASP A 231 -9.37 -13.48 9.13
C ASP A 231 -9.80 -12.65 10.33
N ASP A 232 -9.27 -12.98 11.52
CA ASP A 232 -9.59 -12.28 12.75
C ASP A 232 -9.09 -10.83 12.75
N PHE A 233 -7.90 -10.57 12.21
CA PHE A 233 -7.43 -9.20 12.03
C PHE A 233 -8.24 -8.45 10.97
N SER A 234 -8.70 -9.11 9.90
CA SER A 234 -9.56 -8.47 8.90
C SER A 234 -10.92 -8.08 9.49
N ARG A 235 -11.49 -8.92 10.38
CA ARG A 235 -12.71 -8.59 11.14
C ARG A 235 -12.45 -7.44 12.12
N LEU A 236 -11.32 -7.48 12.83
CA LEU A 236 -10.91 -6.44 13.77
C LEU A 236 -10.81 -5.08 13.08
N THR A 237 -10.07 -5.00 11.97
CA THR A 237 -9.83 -3.72 11.28
C THR A 237 -11.10 -3.18 10.64
N LEU A 238 -11.92 -4.04 10.01
CA LEU A 238 -13.20 -3.63 9.44
C LEU A 238 -14.14 -3.05 10.51
N ASP A 239 -14.35 -3.77 11.62
CA ASP A 239 -15.24 -3.28 12.69
C ASP A 239 -14.66 -2.03 13.38
N SER A 240 -13.34 -1.94 13.51
CA SER A 240 -12.68 -0.77 14.09
C SER A 240 -12.88 0.47 13.23
N ILE A 241 -12.63 0.40 11.92
CA ILE A 241 -12.83 1.55 11.03
C ILE A 241 -14.30 1.93 10.94
N ALA A 242 -15.21 0.95 10.87
CA ALA A 242 -16.65 1.21 10.81
C ALA A 242 -17.15 1.92 12.09
N LEU A 243 -16.72 1.47 13.26
CA LEU A 243 -17.12 2.09 14.52
C LEU A 243 -16.49 3.48 14.68
N CYS A 244 -15.18 3.61 14.47
CA CYS A 244 -14.46 4.86 14.69
C CYS A 244 -14.85 5.96 13.69
N ALA A 245 -14.94 5.61 12.41
CA ALA A 245 -15.17 6.59 11.33
C ALA A 245 -16.66 6.85 11.06
N MET A 246 -17.54 5.93 11.43
CA MET A 246 -18.92 5.86 10.90
C MET A 246 -19.96 5.53 11.96
N ASP A 247 -19.56 5.34 13.22
CA ASP A 247 -20.44 4.95 14.33
C ASP A 247 -21.32 3.73 13.99
N PHE A 248 -20.78 2.80 13.19
CA PHE A 248 -21.50 1.65 12.66
C PHE A 248 -20.83 0.35 13.09
N ARG A 249 -21.64 -0.67 13.41
CA ARG A 249 -21.14 -2.00 13.81
C ARG A 249 -21.57 -3.06 12.80
N PHE A 250 -20.60 -3.61 12.07
CA PHE A 250 -20.80 -4.82 11.27
C PHE A 250 -20.97 -6.07 12.13
N ASN A 251 -20.48 -6.05 13.39
CA ASN A 251 -20.54 -7.18 14.32
C ASN A 251 -19.86 -8.43 13.72
N SER A 252 -18.69 -8.24 13.13
CA SER A 252 -17.98 -9.28 12.38
C SER A 252 -17.57 -10.48 13.24
N PHE A 253 -17.49 -10.34 14.57
CA PHE A 253 -17.18 -11.45 15.48
C PHE A 253 -18.39 -12.32 15.88
N TYR A 254 -19.61 -11.93 15.49
CA TYR A 254 -20.85 -12.66 15.82
C TYR A 254 -21.30 -13.60 14.71
N HIS A 255 -20.55 -13.68 13.62
CA HIS A 255 -20.85 -14.51 12.46
C HIS A 255 -19.64 -15.39 12.15
N ASP A 256 -19.88 -16.65 11.80
CA ASP A 256 -18.82 -17.57 11.40
C ASP A 256 -18.21 -17.16 10.06
N ASP A 257 -19.05 -16.73 9.11
CA ASP A 257 -18.61 -16.26 7.80
C ASP A 257 -18.05 -14.84 7.84
N MET A 258 -17.15 -14.53 6.91
CA MET A 258 -16.64 -13.16 6.72
C MET A 258 -17.75 -12.26 6.17
N HIS A 259 -17.82 -11.02 6.65
CA HIS A 259 -18.78 -10.04 6.14
C HIS A 259 -18.68 -9.95 4.60
N PRO A 260 -19.81 -9.94 3.85
CA PRO A 260 -19.81 -9.96 2.38
C PRO A 260 -18.94 -8.86 1.74
N TYR A 261 -18.83 -7.71 2.41
CA TYR A 261 -17.93 -6.63 2.00
C TYR A 261 -16.47 -7.08 1.88
N ILE A 262 -15.95 -7.86 2.83
CA ILE A 262 -14.54 -8.31 2.82
C ILE A 262 -14.31 -9.27 1.65
N GLN A 263 -15.27 -10.16 1.39
CA GLN A 263 -15.19 -11.10 0.26
C GLN A 263 -15.21 -10.37 -1.08
N ALA A 264 -16.08 -9.36 -1.22
CA ALA A 264 -16.14 -8.51 -2.39
C ALA A 264 -14.85 -7.71 -2.59
N MET A 265 -14.32 -7.13 -1.52
CA MET A 265 -13.05 -6.40 -1.53
C MET A 265 -11.89 -7.29 -1.97
N ASN A 266 -11.77 -8.50 -1.41
CA ASN A 266 -10.73 -9.46 -1.81
C ASN A 266 -10.84 -9.87 -3.28
N THR A 267 -12.05 -10.03 -3.80
CA THR A 267 -12.31 -10.33 -5.21
C THR A 267 -11.85 -9.19 -6.11
N VAL A 268 -12.21 -7.95 -5.76
CA VAL A 268 -11.88 -6.76 -6.57
C VAL A 268 -10.38 -6.43 -6.51
N LEU A 269 -9.77 -6.48 -5.32
CA LEU A 269 -8.33 -6.24 -5.14
C LEU A 269 -7.48 -7.37 -5.75
N GLY A 270 -7.93 -8.62 -5.63
CA GLY A 270 -7.29 -9.78 -6.25
C GLY A 270 -7.29 -9.70 -7.77
N GLU A 271 -8.40 -9.27 -8.38
CA GLU A 271 -8.45 -8.98 -9.82
C GLU A 271 -7.49 -7.83 -10.17
N ALA A 272 -7.47 -6.74 -9.41
CA ALA A 272 -6.58 -5.61 -9.66
C ALA A 272 -5.09 -6.02 -9.62
N ASN A 273 -4.70 -6.88 -8.67
CA ASN A 273 -3.34 -7.37 -8.50
C ASN A 273 -2.93 -8.41 -9.57
N SER A 274 -3.83 -9.33 -9.92
CA SER A 274 -3.54 -10.40 -10.90
C SER A 274 -3.61 -9.94 -12.36
N SER A 275 -4.17 -8.77 -12.63
CA SER A 275 -4.38 -8.22 -13.98
C SER A 275 -3.10 -7.96 -14.79
N GLY A 276 -1.96 -7.83 -14.13
CA GLY A 276 -0.65 -7.72 -14.78
C GLY A 276 -0.02 -9.09 -15.13
N GLN A 277 -0.55 -10.18 -14.58
CA GLN A 277 -0.07 -11.54 -14.80
C GLN A 277 -0.78 -12.17 -16.00
N LEU A 278 -0.10 -13.10 -16.67
CA LEU A 278 -0.66 -13.86 -17.78
C LEU A 278 -1.92 -14.64 -17.36
N ALA A 279 -1.95 -15.19 -16.14
CA ALA A 279 -3.11 -15.90 -15.59
C ALA A 279 -4.35 -15.00 -15.48
N GLY A 280 -4.21 -13.74 -15.03
CA GLY A 280 -5.33 -12.79 -14.94
C GLY A 280 -5.90 -12.41 -16.32
N LEU A 281 -5.04 -12.30 -17.34
CA LEU A 281 -5.48 -12.05 -18.71
C LEU A 281 -6.27 -13.24 -19.29
N VAL A 282 -5.82 -14.46 -19.01
CA VAL A 282 -6.50 -15.70 -19.43
C VAL A 282 -7.85 -15.85 -18.75
N SER A 283 -7.92 -15.70 -17.43
CA SER A 283 -9.18 -15.78 -16.67
C SER A 283 -10.20 -14.75 -17.18
N ARG A 284 -9.77 -13.52 -17.47
CA ARG A 284 -10.65 -12.48 -18.00
C ARG A 284 -11.21 -12.79 -19.39
N LEU A 285 -10.40 -13.38 -20.28
CA LEU A 285 -10.81 -13.65 -21.65
C LEU A 285 -11.63 -14.94 -21.79
N LEU A 286 -11.33 -15.95 -20.97
CA LEU A 286 -11.92 -17.28 -21.08
C LEU A 286 -13.08 -17.55 -20.12
N LEU A 287 -13.25 -16.77 -19.04
CA LEU A 287 -14.29 -16.99 -18.03
C LEU A 287 -15.20 -15.76 -17.87
N PRO A 288 -16.32 -15.68 -18.63
CA PRO A 288 -17.31 -14.62 -18.46
C PRO A 288 -17.86 -14.52 -17.03
N SER A 289 -17.95 -15.65 -16.32
CA SER A 289 -18.38 -15.73 -14.92
C SER A 289 -17.51 -14.89 -13.98
N HIS A 290 -16.19 -14.84 -14.22
CA HIS A 290 -15.25 -14.06 -13.42
C HIS A 290 -15.51 -12.56 -13.57
N GLY A 291 -15.78 -12.10 -14.80
CA GLY A 291 -16.15 -10.71 -15.07
C GLY A 291 -17.44 -10.29 -14.35
N HIS A 292 -18.46 -11.16 -14.36
CA HIS A 292 -19.70 -10.90 -13.62
C HIS A 292 -19.50 -10.87 -12.10
N GLN A 293 -18.65 -11.75 -11.55
CA GLN A 293 -18.36 -11.78 -10.13
C GLN A 293 -17.65 -10.49 -9.66
N VAL A 294 -16.68 -10.01 -10.42
CA VAL A 294 -15.99 -8.74 -10.13
C VAL A 294 -16.97 -7.56 -10.20
N ALA A 295 -17.84 -7.51 -11.22
CA ALA A 295 -18.85 -6.46 -11.35
C ALA A 295 -19.84 -6.47 -10.18
N HIS A 296 -20.34 -7.65 -9.80
CA HIS A 296 -21.21 -7.81 -8.63
C HIS A 296 -20.53 -7.37 -7.33
N SER A 297 -19.25 -7.72 -7.16
CA SER A 297 -18.46 -7.32 -5.99
C SER A 297 -18.27 -5.81 -5.92
N LYS A 298 -18.00 -5.14 -7.05
CA LYS A 298 -17.93 -3.67 -7.12
C LYS A 298 -19.24 -3.02 -6.69
N GLU A 299 -20.37 -3.51 -7.21
CA GLU A 299 -21.69 -2.98 -6.85
C GLU A 299 -22.01 -3.19 -5.37
N LEU A 300 -21.70 -4.37 -4.80
CA LEU A 300 -21.90 -4.64 -3.38
C LEU A 300 -21.09 -3.68 -2.50
N MET A 301 -19.85 -3.38 -2.86
CA MET A 301 -19.02 -2.42 -2.13
C MET A 301 -19.59 -1.00 -2.21
N ALA A 302 -20.02 -0.57 -3.40
CA ALA A 302 -20.62 0.74 -3.60
C ALA A 302 -21.97 0.88 -2.88
N GLN A 303 -22.79 -0.17 -2.90
CA GLN A 303 -24.07 -0.24 -2.19
C GLN A 303 -23.86 -0.16 -0.67
N THR A 304 -22.90 -0.91 -0.12
CA THR A 304 -22.57 -0.85 1.32
C THR A 304 -22.18 0.57 1.74
N ALA A 305 -21.36 1.26 0.94
CA ALA A 305 -20.96 2.64 1.22
C ALA A 305 -22.16 3.60 1.19
N ARG A 306 -23.07 3.45 0.21
CA ARG A 306 -24.31 4.24 0.13
C ARG A 306 -25.23 3.99 1.33
N GLU A 307 -25.37 2.73 1.75
CA GLU A 307 -26.18 2.34 2.91
C GLU A 307 -25.64 2.94 4.21
N LEU A 308 -24.33 2.99 4.41
CA LEU A 308 -23.73 3.63 5.59
C LEU A 308 -24.03 5.14 5.63
N VAL A 309 -23.90 5.82 4.49
CA VAL A 309 -24.24 7.25 4.38
C VAL A 309 -25.72 7.46 4.67
N GLN A 310 -26.59 6.65 4.07
CA GLN A 310 -28.04 6.76 4.27
C GLN A 310 -28.42 6.46 5.73
N HIS A 311 -27.87 5.41 6.32
CA HIS A 311 -28.09 5.04 7.72
C HIS A 311 -27.75 6.20 8.66
N ARG A 312 -26.64 6.90 8.42
CA ARG A 312 -26.27 8.09 9.20
C ARG A 312 -27.25 9.24 9.02
N ARG A 313 -27.74 9.48 7.80
CA ARG A 313 -28.75 10.51 7.55
C ARG A 313 -30.05 10.21 8.28
N ASP A 314 -30.43 8.94 8.34
CA ASP A 314 -31.64 8.48 9.04
C ASP A 314 -31.46 8.44 10.57
N HIS A 315 -30.22 8.26 11.05
CA HIS A 315 -29.88 8.19 12.47
C HIS A 315 -28.76 9.20 12.82
N PRO A 316 -29.07 10.52 12.89
CA PRO A 316 -28.07 11.54 13.16
C PRO A 316 -27.42 11.36 14.55
N THR A 317 -26.10 11.53 14.60
CA THR A 317 -25.30 11.52 15.83
C THR A 317 -24.50 12.81 15.94
N ALA A 318 -24.24 13.26 17.17
CA ALA A 318 -23.40 14.42 17.44
C ALA A 318 -21.89 14.11 17.44
N LYS A 319 -21.52 12.84 17.20
CA LYS A 319 -20.12 12.38 17.16
C LYS A 319 -19.32 13.14 16.10
N LYS A 320 -18.06 13.47 16.41
CA LYS A 320 -17.16 14.14 15.47
C LYS A 320 -16.32 13.13 14.70
N ASP A 321 -16.98 12.26 13.95
CA ASP A 321 -16.33 11.23 13.15
C ASP A 321 -16.13 11.64 11.69
N LEU A 322 -15.45 10.78 10.93
CA LEU A 322 -15.12 11.01 9.53
C LEU A 322 -16.38 11.14 8.67
N LEU A 323 -17.40 10.31 8.91
CA LEU A 323 -18.64 10.37 8.13
C LEU A 323 -19.39 11.69 8.37
N ASN A 324 -19.43 12.20 9.60
CA ASN A 324 -19.98 13.52 9.87
C ASN A 324 -19.12 14.64 9.26
N ALA A 325 -17.79 14.49 9.24
CA ALA A 325 -16.92 15.43 8.53
C ALA A 325 -17.20 15.44 7.02
N LEU A 326 -17.47 14.30 6.40
CA LEU A 326 -17.86 14.22 4.98
C LEU A 326 -19.24 14.83 4.71
N ILE A 327 -20.23 14.54 5.55
CA ILE A 327 -21.62 15.00 5.36
C ILE A 327 -21.78 16.50 5.65
N HIS A 328 -21.16 16.99 6.72
CA HIS A 328 -21.38 18.35 7.23
C HIS A 328 -20.21 19.30 6.98
N GLY A 329 -19.04 18.77 6.64
CA GLY A 329 -17.83 19.55 6.37
C GLY A 329 -18.01 20.47 5.17
N ARG A 330 -17.32 21.62 5.24
CA ARG A 330 -17.18 22.55 4.13
C ARG A 330 -15.71 22.67 3.81
N ASP A 331 -15.40 22.67 2.53
CA ASP A 331 -14.04 22.90 2.07
C ASP A 331 -13.61 24.32 2.47
N PRO A 332 -12.53 24.49 3.27
CA PRO A 332 -12.07 25.81 3.68
C PRO A 332 -11.60 26.69 2.51
N LYS A 333 -11.28 26.10 1.34
CA LYS A 333 -10.86 26.85 0.15
C LYS A 333 -12.04 27.39 -0.65
N THR A 334 -13.07 26.57 -0.85
CA THR A 334 -14.19 26.87 -1.77
C THR A 334 -15.50 27.19 -1.05
N GLY A 335 -15.63 26.85 0.24
CA GLY A 335 -16.87 26.96 1.02
C GLY A 335 -17.94 25.91 0.68
N LEU A 336 -17.69 25.07 -0.33
CA LEU A 336 -18.62 24.07 -0.83
C LEU A 336 -18.68 22.85 0.10
N SER A 337 -19.89 22.30 0.25
CA SER A 337 -20.10 20.99 0.85
C SER A 337 -19.78 19.88 -0.16
N MET A 338 -19.51 18.69 0.34
CA MET A 338 -19.21 17.53 -0.50
C MET A 338 -20.49 16.97 -1.13
N ARG A 339 -20.40 16.56 -2.40
CA ARG A 339 -21.49 15.90 -3.14
C ARG A 339 -21.69 14.47 -2.62
N ASP A 340 -22.93 13.97 -2.62
CA ASP A 340 -23.26 12.63 -2.10
C ASP A 340 -22.48 11.50 -2.75
N GLU A 341 -22.27 11.57 -4.07
CA GLU A 341 -21.46 10.59 -4.81
C GLU A 341 -20.01 10.53 -4.29
N LEU A 342 -19.42 11.69 -3.98
CA LEU A 342 -18.05 11.78 -3.47
C LEU A 342 -17.96 11.36 -2.00
N ILE A 343 -19.01 11.61 -1.20
CA ILE A 343 -19.12 11.08 0.15
C ILE A 343 -19.10 9.55 0.09
N ALA A 344 -19.98 8.92 -0.69
CA ALA A 344 -20.04 7.46 -0.83
C ALA A 344 -18.72 6.86 -1.35
N THR A 345 -18.07 7.52 -2.31
CA THR A 345 -16.78 7.04 -2.86
C THR A 345 -15.64 7.13 -1.83
N ASN A 346 -15.61 8.17 -1.00
CA ASN A 346 -14.66 8.25 0.12
C ASN A 346 -14.99 7.24 1.22
N MET A 347 -16.27 6.95 1.47
CA MET A 347 -16.67 5.88 2.39
C MET A 347 -16.20 4.51 1.94
N GLN A 348 -16.37 4.19 0.66
CA GLN A 348 -15.80 2.98 0.08
C GLN A 348 -14.27 2.96 0.21
N THR A 349 -13.61 4.10 0.02
CA THR A 349 -12.16 4.21 0.18
C THR A 349 -11.71 3.85 1.59
N PHE A 350 -12.36 4.38 2.64
CA PHE A 350 -11.97 4.11 4.03
C PHE A 350 -12.18 2.66 4.47
N LEU A 351 -13.13 1.95 3.86
CA LEU A 351 -13.32 0.53 4.14
C LEU A 351 -12.27 -0.36 3.43
N ILE A 352 -11.54 0.18 2.45
CA ILE A 352 -10.49 -0.54 1.71
C ILE A 352 -9.09 -0.22 2.23
N ALA A 353 -8.81 1.06 2.51
CA ALA A 353 -7.46 1.63 2.61
C ALA A 353 -6.98 1.88 4.03
#